data_AF-A0A067C4F9-F1
#
_entry.id   AF-A0A067C4F9-F1
#
_cell.length_a   1.000
_cell.length_b   1.000
_cell.length_c   1.000
_cell.angle_alpha   90.00
_cell.angle_beta   90.00
_cell.angle_gamma   90.00
#
_symmetry.space_group_name_H-M   'P 1'
#
loop_
_entity.id
_entity.type
_entity.pdbx_description
1 polymer ?
#
loop_
_entity_poly.entity_id
_entity_poly.type
_entity_poly.pdbx_seq_one_letter_code
_entity_poly.pdbx_strand_id
1 'polypeptide(L)'
;MKLIRPDEDIPIVQVSVVAGWDPVLHFKIGQVLSVLRDENIAIVGSGATFHPSRSVVDSTRRARKFNAALTEAALGTSVEGRREALKRWATLPHARDCHQREEHLIPLMVVAGAGGADKGNAFDVDDGIYTSFAWRG
;
A
#
# COMPACT_ATOMS: atom_id res chain seq x y z
N MET A 1 7.45 -13.04 -7.74
CA MET A 1 8.76 -13.10 -7.08
C MET A 1 9.94 -13.17 -8.04
N LYS A 2 9.82 -13.80 -9.20
CA LYS A 2 10.89 -13.86 -10.23
C LYS A 2 11.54 -12.52 -10.61
N LEU A 3 10.80 -11.41 -10.58
CA LEU A 3 11.36 -10.06 -10.83
C LEU A 3 12.20 -9.50 -9.67
N ILE A 4 11.91 -9.90 -8.43
CA ILE A 4 12.55 -9.39 -7.20
C ILE A 4 13.69 -10.33 -6.77
N ARG A 5 13.51 -11.65 -6.94
CA ARG A 5 14.49 -12.70 -6.66
C ARG A 5 14.39 -13.81 -7.71
N PRO A 6 15.13 -13.72 -8.83
CA PRO A 6 15.09 -14.71 -9.91
C PRO A 6 15.57 -16.10 -9.49
N ASP A 7 16.45 -16.17 -8.48
CA ASP A 7 17.06 -17.43 -8.01
C ASP A 7 16.09 -18.33 -7.23
N GLU A 8 14.92 -17.80 -6.83
CA GLU A 8 13.84 -18.55 -6.18
C GLU A 8 14.25 -19.30 -4.89
N ASP A 9 15.30 -18.82 -4.22
CA ASP A 9 15.95 -19.42 -3.04
C ASP A 9 15.42 -18.88 -1.70
N ILE A 10 14.41 -18.00 -1.73
CA ILE A 10 13.73 -17.47 -0.54
C ILE A 10 12.37 -18.16 -0.40
N PRO A 11 12.09 -18.87 0.71
CA PRO A 11 10.79 -19.47 0.97
C PRO A 11 9.67 -18.42 1.00
N ILE A 12 8.51 -18.74 0.41
CA ILE A 12 7.35 -17.85 0.33
C ILE A 12 6.15 -18.54 0.95
N VAL A 13 5.48 -17.82 1.86
CA VAL A 13 4.15 -18.17 2.35
C VAL A 13 3.15 -17.17 1.78
N GLN A 14 2.11 -17.67 1.11
CA GLN A 14 1.06 -16.83 0.55
C GLN A 14 -0.09 -16.70 1.54
N VAL A 15 -0.51 -15.47 1.79
CA VAL A 15 -1.64 -15.15 2.67
C VAL A 15 -2.67 -14.36 1.85
N SER A 16 -3.93 -14.79 1.92
CA SER A 16 -5.04 -14.06 1.29
C SER A 16 -5.49 -12.89 2.16
N VAL A 17 -5.91 -11.80 1.52
CA VAL A 17 -6.56 -10.67 2.18
C VAL A 17 -7.98 -11.04 2.62
N VAL A 18 -8.49 -10.38 3.66
CA VAL A 18 -9.82 -10.64 4.19
C VAL A 18 -10.88 -10.04 3.27
N ALA A 19 -11.98 -10.77 3.06
CA ALA A 19 -13.10 -10.29 2.27
C ALA A 19 -13.70 -8.99 2.84
N GLY A 20 -14.23 -8.13 1.96
CA GLY A 20 -14.89 -6.88 2.36
C GLY A 20 -14.00 -5.64 2.41
N TRP A 21 -12.69 -5.79 2.15
CA TRP A 21 -11.76 -4.70 1.86
C TRP A 21 -11.71 -3.56 2.90
N ASP A 22 -11.98 -3.85 4.17
CA ASP A 22 -11.92 -2.82 5.22
C ASP A 22 -10.47 -2.37 5.45
N PRO A 23 -10.10 -1.11 5.15
CA PRO A 23 -8.72 -0.64 5.31
C PRO A 23 -8.26 -0.66 6.77
N VAL A 24 -9.16 -0.48 7.74
CA VAL A 24 -8.82 -0.52 9.17
C VAL A 24 -8.49 -1.94 9.61
N LEU A 25 -9.28 -2.92 9.17
CA LEU A 25 -9.00 -4.33 9.45
C LEU A 25 -7.65 -4.75 8.88
N HIS A 26 -7.38 -4.42 7.62
CA HIS A 26 -6.13 -4.80 6.96
C HIS A 26 -4.91 -4.12 7.57
N PHE A 27 -5.05 -2.86 8.02
CA PHE A 27 -4.00 -2.20 8.79
C PHE A 27 -3.71 -2.92 10.11
N LYS A 28 -4.75 -3.32 10.85
CA LYS A 28 -4.60 -4.10 12.09
C LYS A 28 -3.94 -5.45 11.85
N ILE A 29 -4.28 -6.15 10.76
CA ILE A 29 -3.60 -7.38 10.35
C ILE A 29 -2.10 -7.12 10.16
N GLY A 30 -1.75 -6.03 9.48
CA GLY A 30 -0.37 -5.57 9.36
C GLY A 30 0.33 -5.40 10.70
N GLN A 31 -0.34 -4.73 11.66
CA GLN A 31 0.20 -4.54 13.01
C GLN A 31 0.43 -5.86 13.75
N VAL A 32 -0.45 -6.85 13.58
CA VAL A 32 -0.25 -8.18 14.18
C VAL A 32 0.92 -8.90 13.52
N LEU A 33 1.09 -8.79 12.21
CA LEU A 33 2.18 -9.41 11.46
C LEU A 33 3.54 -8.75 11.71
N SER A 34 3.59 -7.51 12.24
CA SER A 34 4.83 -6.76 12.36
C SER A 34 5.91 -7.48 13.17
N VAL A 35 5.53 -8.32 14.14
CA VAL A 35 6.45 -9.12 14.96
C VAL A 35 7.31 -10.08 14.14
N LEU A 36 6.83 -10.52 12.96
CA LEU A 36 7.59 -11.38 12.07
C LEU A 36 8.83 -10.68 11.50
N ARG A 37 8.82 -9.34 11.46
CA ARG A 37 9.95 -8.54 10.97
C ARG A 37 11.17 -8.68 11.89
N ASP A 38 10.95 -8.91 13.18
CA ASP A 38 12.01 -9.16 14.17
C ASP A 38 12.64 -10.55 13.98
N GLU A 39 11.95 -11.44 13.26
CA GLU A 39 12.40 -12.79 12.91
C GLU A 39 13.03 -12.86 11.50
N ASN A 40 13.44 -11.72 10.94
CA ASN A 40 14.02 -11.62 9.59
C ASN A 40 13.05 -12.11 8.47
N ILE A 41 11.75 -11.94 8.67
CA ILE A 41 10.72 -12.23 7.67
C ILE A 41 10.27 -10.93 7.00
N ALA A 42 10.40 -10.88 5.67
CA ALA A 42 9.89 -9.78 4.87
C ALA A 42 8.38 -9.90 4.66
N ILE A 43 7.65 -8.82 4.93
CA ILE A 43 6.22 -8.71 4.63
C ILE A 43 6.05 -7.93 3.33
N VAL A 44 5.56 -8.60 2.29
CA VAL A 44 5.40 -8.03 0.95
C VAL A 44 3.92 -7.98 0.58
N GLY A 45 3.40 -6.77 0.37
CA GLY A 45 2.09 -6.54 -0.22
C GLY A 45 2.23 -6.25 -1.70
N SER A 46 1.61 -7.08 -2.55
CA SER A 46 1.58 -6.87 -4.00
C SER A 46 0.20 -6.36 -4.42
N GLY A 47 0.16 -5.16 -4.99
CA GLY A 47 -1.04 -4.46 -5.42
C GLY A 47 -0.69 -3.33 -6.39
N ALA A 48 -1.58 -2.35 -6.53
CA ALA A 48 -1.35 -1.18 -7.36
C ALA A 48 -1.92 0.07 -6.68
N THR A 49 -1.21 1.19 -6.77
CA THR A 49 -1.75 2.49 -6.35
C THR A 49 -2.63 3.12 -7.41
N PHE A 50 -2.73 2.52 -8.60
CA PHE A 50 -3.59 2.98 -9.68
C PHE A 50 -4.20 1.81 -10.45
N HIS A 51 -5.52 1.72 -10.45
CA HIS A 51 -6.31 0.71 -11.15
C HIS A 51 -7.67 1.29 -11.61
N PRO A 52 -7.65 2.24 -12.58
CA PRO A 52 -8.84 2.93 -13.02
C PRO A 52 -9.74 2.03 -13.87
N SER A 53 -11.01 2.41 -14.04
CA SER A 53 -11.79 1.86 -15.15
C SER A 53 -11.32 2.44 -16.48
N ARG A 54 -11.59 1.71 -17.58
CA ARG A 54 -11.29 2.18 -18.94
C ARG A 54 -12.00 3.47 -19.34
N SER A 55 -13.03 3.89 -18.60
CA SER A 55 -13.81 5.10 -18.87
C SER A 55 -13.21 6.37 -18.26
N VAL A 56 -12.16 6.28 -17.45
CA VAL A 56 -11.55 7.45 -16.79
C VAL A 56 -10.76 8.26 -17.79
N VAL A 57 -11.17 9.52 -17.99
CA VAL A 57 -10.44 10.52 -18.78
C VAL A 57 -9.38 11.24 -17.96
N ASP A 58 -8.31 11.70 -18.60
CA ASP A 58 -7.15 12.33 -17.96
C ASP A 58 -6.51 11.48 -16.85
N SER A 59 -6.48 10.16 -17.07
CA SER A 59 -6.14 9.15 -16.07
C SER A 59 -4.74 9.39 -15.46
N THR A 60 -3.74 9.78 -16.26
CA THR A 60 -2.39 10.14 -15.80
C THR A 60 -2.37 11.30 -14.82
N ARG A 61 -3.06 12.42 -15.14
CA ARG A 61 -3.08 13.61 -14.27
C ARG A 61 -3.76 13.30 -12.94
N ARG A 62 -4.83 12.50 -12.99
CA ARG A 62 -5.56 12.05 -11.80
C ARG A 62 -4.71 11.11 -10.93
N ALA A 63 -4.01 10.16 -11.55
CA ALA A 63 -3.09 9.24 -10.87
C ALA A 63 -2.01 10.00 -10.09
N ARG A 64 -1.35 10.99 -10.73
CA ARG A 64 -0.31 11.81 -10.06
C ARG A 64 -0.83 12.53 -8.83
N LYS A 65 -2.00 13.16 -8.93
CA LYS A 65 -2.63 13.86 -7.80
C LYS A 65 -3.02 12.90 -6.68
N PHE A 66 -3.57 11.74 -7.03
CA PHE A 66 -3.92 10.71 -6.07
C PHE A 66 -2.68 10.17 -5.35
N ASN A 67 -1.64 9.79 -6.09
CA ASN A 67 -0.42 9.21 -5.52
C ASN A 67 0.35 10.20 -4.65
N ALA A 68 0.39 11.49 -4.99
CA ALA A 68 0.96 12.51 -4.11
C ALA A 68 0.25 12.53 -2.74
N ALA A 69 -1.09 12.61 -2.75
CA ALA A 69 -1.88 12.63 -1.51
C ALA A 69 -1.85 11.28 -0.76
N LEU A 70 -1.82 10.15 -1.48
CA LEU A 70 -1.67 8.82 -0.89
C LEU A 70 -0.30 8.66 -0.23
N THR A 71 0.75 9.21 -0.84
CA THR A 71 2.09 9.17 -0.29
C THR A 71 2.16 9.95 1.02
N GLU A 72 1.60 11.15 1.07
CA GLU A 72 1.48 11.92 2.30
C GLU A 72 0.70 11.16 3.38
N ALA A 73 -0.41 10.50 3.02
CA ALA A 73 -1.21 9.69 3.93
C ALA A 73 -0.43 8.47 4.47
N ALA A 74 0.30 7.78 3.61
CA ALA A 74 1.07 6.58 3.97
C ALA A 74 2.31 6.92 4.81
N LEU A 75 2.98 8.04 4.53
CA LEU A 75 4.23 8.41 5.18
C LEU A 75 4.02 9.28 6.45
N GLY A 76 2.80 9.29 6.99
CA GLY A 76 2.45 10.00 8.22
C GLY A 76 3.45 9.75 9.37
N THR A 77 3.61 10.77 10.22
CA THR A 77 4.64 10.84 11.27
C THR A 77 4.42 9.89 12.45
N SER A 78 3.21 9.37 12.63
CA SER A 78 2.88 8.37 13.66
C SER A 78 2.06 7.22 13.07
N VAL A 79 2.12 6.06 13.72
CA VAL A 79 1.36 4.86 13.32
C VAL A 79 -0.14 5.16 13.24
N GLU A 80 -0.67 5.83 14.27
CA GLU A 80 -2.10 6.15 14.33
C GLU A 80 -2.49 7.24 13.32
N GLY A 81 -1.61 8.23 13.08
CA GLY A 81 -1.80 9.24 12.06
C GLY A 81 -1.86 8.62 10.65
N ARG A 82 -0.92 7.71 10.35
CA ARG A 82 -0.91 6.90 9.12
C ARG A 82 -2.20 6.09 8.98
N ARG A 83 -2.61 5.40 10.05
CA ARG A 83 -3.84 4.58 10.07
C ARG A 83 -5.07 5.42 9.75
N GLU A 84 -5.24 6.56 10.40
CA GLU A 84 -6.40 7.42 10.20
C GLU A 84 -6.39 8.11 8.82
N ALA A 85 -5.23 8.46 8.29
CA ALA A 85 -5.12 9.01 6.93
C ALA A 85 -5.47 7.95 5.87
N LEU A 86 -4.92 6.74 5.98
CA LEU A 86 -5.19 5.63 5.07
C LEU A 86 -6.62 5.08 5.17
N LYS A 87 -7.22 5.10 6.37
CA LYS A 87 -8.67 4.83 6.55
C LYS A 87 -9.53 5.75 5.68
N ARG A 88 -9.10 6.99 5.47
CA ARG A 88 -9.78 8.01 4.66
C ARG A 88 -9.27 8.07 3.22
N TRP A 89 -8.57 7.06 2.71
CA TRP A 89 -8.00 7.07 1.36
C TRP A 89 -9.04 7.45 0.28
N ALA A 90 -10.31 7.03 0.44
CA ALA A 90 -11.37 7.29 -0.52
C ALA A 90 -11.76 8.78 -0.62
N THR A 91 -11.34 9.61 0.34
CA THR A 91 -11.52 11.07 0.31
C THR A 91 -10.34 11.79 -0.33
N LEU A 92 -9.28 11.08 -0.73
CA LEU A 92 -8.14 11.67 -1.42
C LEU A 92 -8.55 12.13 -2.82
N PRO A 93 -7.86 13.13 -3.40
CA PRO A 93 -8.14 13.61 -4.74
C PRO A 93 -8.15 12.46 -5.76
N HIS A 94 -9.23 12.34 -6.53
CA HIS A 94 -9.39 11.33 -7.58
C HIS A 94 -9.34 9.86 -7.11
N ALA A 95 -9.52 9.59 -5.82
CA ALA A 95 -9.43 8.23 -5.27
C ALA A 95 -10.33 7.23 -6.00
N ARG A 96 -11.60 7.58 -6.25
CA ARG A 96 -12.56 6.71 -6.96
C ARG A 96 -12.36 6.66 -8.48
N ASP A 97 -11.63 7.62 -9.05
CA ASP A 97 -11.16 7.52 -10.43
C ASP A 97 -10.00 6.54 -10.55
N CYS A 98 -9.11 6.53 -9.54
CA CYS A 98 -7.94 5.64 -9.51
C CYS A 98 -8.28 4.23 -9.03
N HIS A 99 -9.35 4.07 -8.25
CA HIS A 99 -9.80 2.80 -7.67
C HIS A 99 -11.33 2.80 -7.56
N GLN A 100 -12.03 2.08 -8.44
CA GLN A 100 -13.48 1.90 -8.30
C GLN A 100 -13.81 1.19 -6.98
N ARG A 101 -12.98 0.21 -6.62
CA ARG A 101 -12.97 -0.54 -5.37
C ARG A 101 -11.56 -0.60 -4.81
N GLU A 102 -11.47 -0.89 -3.53
CA GLU A 102 -10.27 -0.93 -2.71
C GLU A 102 -9.29 -2.06 -3.13
N GLU A 103 -9.73 -3.01 -3.96
CA GLU A 103 -9.13 -4.34 -4.16
C GLU A 103 -7.60 -4.33 -4.40
N HIS A 104 -7.09 -3.47 -5.28
CA HIS A 104 -5.66 -3.39 -5.58
C HIS A 104 -4.87 -2.50 -4.61
N LEU A 105 -5.55 -1.65 -3.83
CA LEU A 105 -4.93 -0.76 -2.86
C LEU A 105 -4.76 -1.43 -1.48
N ILE A 106 -5.61 -2.40 -1.13
CA ILE A 106 -5.63 -3.04 0.20
C ILE A 106 -4.30 -3.63 0.66
N PRO A 107 -3.46 -4.23 -0.21
CA PRO A 107 -2.12 -4.68 0.20
C PRO A 107 -1.27 -3.58 0.85
N LEU A 108 -1.46 -2.30 0.46
CA LEU A 108 -0.78 -1.17 1.11
C LEU A 108 -1.17 -1.03 2.58
N MET A 109 -2.44 -1.25 2.93
CA MET A 109 -2.92 -1.12 4.31
C MET A 109 -2.22 -2.11 5.23
N VAL A 110 -2.02 -3.34 4.76
CA VAL A 110 -1.30 -4.39 5.49
C VAL A 110 0.17 -3.98 5.70
N VAL A 111 0.87 -3.60 4.64
CA VAL A 111 2.30 -3.25 4.74
C VAL A 111 2.51 -1.98 5.57
N ALA A 112 1.62 -1.00 5.45
CA ALA A 112 1.66 0.24 6.23
C ALA A 112 1.46 0.01 7.75
N GLY A 113 0.61 -0.97 8.11
CA GLY A 113 0.43 -1.42 9.49
C GLY A 113 1.63 -2.21 10.01
N ALA A 114 2.18 -3.10 9.18
CA ALA A 114 3.38 -3.87 9.50
C ALA A 114 4.64 -3.01 9.64
N GLY A 115 4.67 -1.86 8.96
CA GLY A 115 5.73 -0.87 9.04
C GLY A 115 5.93 -0.27 10.43
N GLY A 116 4.95 -0.40 11.34
CA GLY A 116 5.07 0.07 12.71
C GLY A 116 5.52 1.53 12.80
N ALA A 117 6.34 1.83 13.82
CA ALA A 117 6.88 3.16 14.06
C ALA A 117 8.02 3.56 13.11
N ASP A 118 8.42 2.70 12.18
CA ASP A 118 9.54 2.99 11.29
C ASP A 118 9.20 4.13 10.35
N LYS A 119 10.27 4.81 9.92
CA LYS A 119 10.19 5.82 8.87
C LYS A 119 9.92 5.12 7.54
N GLY A 120 8.81 5.49 6.92
CA GLY A 120 8.47 5.03 5.58
C GLY A 120 9.23 5.79 4.49
N ASN A 121 9.43 5.13 3.36
CA ASN A 121 9.90 5.72 2.11
C ASN A 121 8.92 5.39 1.00
N ALA A 122 8.81 6.28 0.01
CA ALA A 122 8.06 6.05 -1.22
C ALA A 122 9.01 6.11 -2.42
N PHE A 123 8.72 5.30 -3.43
CA PHE A 123 9.50 5.20 -4.66
C PHE A 123 8.55 5.38 -5.84
N ASP A 124 8.83 6.37 -6.68
CA ASP A 124 8.13 6.54 -7.95
C ASP A 124 8.56 5.43 -8.90
N VAL A 125 7.57 4.75 -9.49
CA VAL A 125 7.77 3.63 -10.41
C VAL A 125 7.47 4.02 -11.86
N ASP A 126 6.66 5.05 -12.08
CA ASP A 126 6.19 5.43 -13.42
C ASP A 126 5.68 6.88 -13.45
N ASP A 127 6.59 7.84 -13.30
CA ASP A 127 6.32 9.29 -13.41
C ASP A 127 5.05 9.73 -12.64
N GLY A 128 4.96 9.28 -11.39
CA GLY A 128 3.89 9.55 -10.44
C GLY A 128 2.59 8.77 -10.67
N ILE A 129 2.53 7.82 -11.61
CA ILE A 129 1.35 6.97 -11.86
C ILE A 129 1.32 5.76 -10.93
N TYR A 130 2.48 5.20 -10.60
CA TYR A 130 2.61 4.08 -9.66
C TYR A 130 3.62 4.43 -8.58
N THR A 131 3.30 4.06 -7.34
CA THR A 131 4.17 4.31 -6.19
C THR A 131 4.33 3.06 -5.36
N SER A 132 5.58 2.73 -5.00
CA SER A 132 5.90 1.66 -4.05
C SER A 132 6.26 2.26 -2.70
N PHE A 133 5.94 1.56 -1.61
CA PHE A 133 6.21 2.00 -0.24
C PHE A 133 7.07 0.97 0.49
N ALA A 134 7.96 1.44 1.36
CA ALA A 134 8.75 0.56 2.22
C ALA A 134 8.96 1.18 3.61
N TRP A 135 8.86 0.34 4.63
CA TRP A 135 9.24 0.64 6.00
C TRP A 135 10.38 -0.30 6.37
N ARG A 136 11.52 0.29 6.70
CA ARG A 136 12.73 -0.43 7.09
C ARG A 136 13.17 0.15 8.42
N GLY A 137 13.18 -0.69 9.44
CA GLY A 137 13.74 -0.42 10.78
C GLY A 137 15.09 -1.12 10.91
#